data_AF-A0A8S9FMP5-F1
#
_entry.id   AF-A0A8S9FMP5-F1
#
_cell.length_a   1.000
_cell.length_b   1.000
_cell.length_c   1.000
_cell.angle_alpha   90.00
_cell.angle_beta   90.00
_cell.angle_gamma   90.00
#
_symmetry.space_group_name_H-M   'P 1'
#
loop_
_entity.id
_entity.type
_entity.pdbx_description
1 polymer ?
#
loop_
_entity_poly.entity_id
_entity_poly.type
_entity_poly.pdbx_seq_one_letter_code
_entity_poly.pdbx_strand_id
1 'polypeptide(L)'
;GESLFTGPEISTGLAYWDSESGNNADVKGKIVLVFDTTSTYPVETKGVAGVIYAQHPDDIVDRCHAFPCIYTDYDLGTDILQYIRTTRSPTARISAATTLTGLPATTKVAEFSSRGPNSVSPAILKPDIAAPGVSILAALSPFDPNGHDGFGLDSGTSMATPVVSGIIALLKSLHPDWSPAAFRSALVTTAWRTSPSGEPIFAEGSNKKLADPFDYGGGLVNPQRAADPGLVYDMGIEDYINYMCSKGYNDSSISRVLGKKTKCPTPKPSILDMNLPSITIPNIEKEVTLTRSVTNVGPIKSVYKAVIESPLGITLTVNPTTLVFSSEDKKVLSFTVKAKTSHKVNTGYFFGSLTWTDGVHDVKIPVSVQTRITIKS
;
A
#
# COMPACT_ATOMS: atom_id res chain seq x y z
N GLY A 1 -11.69 -14.45 -15.96
CA GLY A 1 -12.49 -14.27 -14.74
C GLY A 1 -11.88 -15.03 -13.59
N GLU A 2 -12.14 -14.58 -12.37
CA GLU A 2 -11.66 -15.14 -11.10
C GLU A 2 -12.80 -15.84 -10.36
N SER A 3 -12.50 -16.91 -9.63
CA SER A 3 -13.49 -17.69 -8.88
C SER A 3 -12.83 -18.52 -7.79
N LEU A 4 -13.55 -18.79 -6.71
CA LEU A 4 -13.21 -19.79 -5.70
C LEU A 4 -14.10 -21.04 -5.77
N PHE A 5 -14.92 -21.19 -6.81
CA PHE A 5 -15.83 -22.32 -6.95
C PHE A 5 -15.07 -23.64 -7.11
N THR A 6 -15.22 -24.57 -6.18
CA THR A 6 -14.56 -25.90 -6.20
C THR A 6 -15.54 -27.06 -6.47
N GLY A 7 -16.80 -26.75 -6.78
CA GLY A 7 -17.85 -27.74 -7.02
C GLY A 7 -17.77 -28.43 -8.39
N PRO A 8 -18.73 -29.32 -8.70
CA PRO A 8 -18.78 -30.02 -9.98
C PRO A 8 -19.00 -29.05 -11.13
N GLU A 9 -18.46 -29.40 -12.30
CA GLU A 9 -18.64 -28.62 -13.52
C GLU A 9 -20.14 -28.49 -13.87
N ILE A 10 -20.54 -27.27 -14.24
CA ILE A 10 -21.87 -27.01 -14.79
C ILE A 10 -21.77 -26.57 -16.24
N SER A 11 -22.69 -27.03 -17.09
CA SER A 11 -22.82 -26.59 -18.47
C SER A 11 -24.29 -26.49 -18.84
N THR A 12 -24.74 -25.29 -19.21
CA THR A 12 -26.15 -25.00 -19.51
C THR A 12 -26.26 -23.76 -20.40
N GLY A 13 -27.48 -23.37 -20.76
CA GLY A 13 -27.77 -22.14 -21.47
C GLY A 13 -27.23 -20.91 -20.73
N LEU A 14 -26.81 -19.90 -21.49
CA LEU A 14 -26.33 -18.62 -20.98
C LEU A 14 -27.37 -17.54 -21.28
N ALA A 15 -27.64 -16.65 -20.33
CA ALA A 15 -28.56 -15.52 -20.52
C ALA A 15 -27.99 -14.24 -19.93
N TYR A 16 -28.44 -13.09 -20.43
CA TYR A 16 -28.15 -11.80 -19.81
C TYR A 16 -29.27 -11.47 -18.83
N TRP A 17 -28.90 -11.07 -17.62
CA TRP A 17 -29.82 -10.59 -16.60
C TRP A 17 -29.66 -9.07 -16.44
N ASP A 18 -30.73 -8.34 -16.71
CA ASP A 18 -30.82 -6.91 -16.45
C ASP A 18 -31.42 -6.65 -15.07
N SER A 19 -30.61 -6.17 -14.14
CA SER A 19 -31.00 -5.92 -12.75
C SER A 19 -31.96 -4.74 -12.60
N GLU A 20 -32.00 -3.80 -13.56
CA GLU A 20 -32.83 -2.59 -13.48
C GLU A 20 -34.24 -2.79 -14.02
N SER A 21 -34.40 -3.61 -15.07
CA SER A 21 -35.71 -3.76 -15.74
C SER A 21 -36.64 -4.80 -15.09
N GLY A 22 -36.15 -5.61 -14.14
CA GLY A 22 -36.95 -6.65 -13.46
C GLY A 22 -37.57 -7.69 -14.38
N ASN A 23 -37.19 -7.68 -15.66
CA ASN A 23 -37.80 -8.48 -16.71
C ASN A 23 -37.09 -9.83 -16.74
N ASN A 24 -37.57 -10.75 -15.91
CA ASN A 24 -37.07 -12.11 -15.81
C ASN A 24 -37.39 -12.88 -17.09
N ALA A 25 -36.54 -12.72 -18.11
CA ALA A 25 -36.41 -13.70 -19.17
C ALA A 25 -36.28 -15.11 -18.57
N ASP A 26 -36.55 -16.15 -19.35
CA ASP A 26 -36.37 -17.54 -18.95
C ASP A 26 -34.90 -17.82 -18.58
N VAL A 27 -34.54 -17.58 -17.32
CA VAL A 27 -33.18 -17.68 -16.75
C VAL A 27 -33.05 -18.86 -15.78
N LYS A 28 -34.17 -19.53 -15.48
CA LYS A 28 -34.20 -20.68 -14.58
C LYS A 28 -33.34 -21.81 -15.15
N GLY A 29 -32.43 -22.34 -14.34
CA GLY A 29 -31.50 -23.40 -14.75
C GLY A 29 -30.42 -22.98 -15.75
N LYS A 30 -30.28 -21.68 -16.05
CA LYS A 30 -29.24 -21.12 -16.93
C LYS A 30 -28.13 -20.46 -16.13
N ILE A 31 -26.96 -20.30 -16.74
CA ILE A 31 -25.92 -19.39 -16.25
C ILE A 31 -26.31 -17.98 -16.68
N VAL A 32 -26.15 -17.00 -15.80
CA VAL A 32 -26.53 -15.61 -16.09
C VAL A 32 -25.34 -14.67 -16.03
N LEU A 33 -25.22 -13.79 -17.03
CA LEU A 33 -24.33 -12.64 -16.99
C LEU A 33 -25.04 -11.46 -16.34
N VAL A 34 -24.42 -10.86 -15.33
CA VAL A 34 -24.91 -9.68 -14.61
C VAL A 34 -23.83 -8.61 -14.68
N PHE A 35 -24.20 -7.38 -15.04
CA PHE A 35 -23.31 -6.22 -14.86
C PHE A 35 -23.61 -5.64 -13.49
N ASP A 36 -22.70 -5.86 -12.54
CA ASP A 36 -22.88 -5.36 -11.18
C ASP A 36 -22.52 -3.87 -11.13
N THR A 37 -23.49 -3.05 -10.76
CA THR A 37 -23.32 -1.62 -10.47
C THR A 37 -23.52 -1.31 -8.99
N THR A 38 -24.15 -2.21 -8.22
CA THR A 38 -24.43 -2.09 -6.79
C THR A 38 -24.69 -3.49 -6.22
N SER A 39 -23.82 -3.94 -5.34
CA SER A 39 -23.70 -5.29 -4.76
C SER A 39 -24.89 -5.75 -3.88
N THR A 40 -26.12 -5.76 -4.40
CA THR A 40 -27.34 -5.97 -3.59
C THR A 40 -28.37 -6.93 -4.17
N TYR A 41 -28.12 -7.57 -5.30
CA TYR A 41 -29.09 -8.53 -5.86
C TYR A 41 -28.63 -9.98 -5.64
N PRO A 42 -29.32 -10.76 -4.77
CA PRO A 42 -29.01 -12.19 -4.58
C PRO A 42 -29.56 -12.99 -5.77
N VAL A 43 -28.88 -12.90 -6.90
CA VAL A 43 -29.25 -13.57 -8.16
C VAL A 43 -29.27 -15.09 -7.99
N GLU A 44 -28.50 -15.64 -7.05
CA GLU A 44 -28.48 -17.08 -6.74
C GLU A 44 -29.85 -17.59 -6.28
N THR A 45 -30.67 -16.74 -5.66
CA THR A 45 -32.00 -17.11 -5.13
C THR A 45 -33.08 -17.26 -6.22
N LYS A 46 -32.75 -16.98 -7.49
CA LYS A 46 -33.70 -16.99 -8.61
C LYS A 46 -33.71 -18.31 -9.39
N GLY A 47 -33.10 -19.37 -8.85
CA GLY A 47 -33.08 -20.69 -9.46
C GLY A 47 -32.21 -20.77 -10.73
N VAL A 48 -31.23 -19.88 -10.84
CA VAL A 48 -30.19 -19.92 -11.87
C VAL A 48 -29.17 -21.01 -11.55
N ALA A 49 -28.48 -21.53 -12.55
CA ALA A 49 -27.47 -22.58 -12.37
C ALA A 49 -26.09 -22.02 -11.99
N GLY A 50 -25.80 -20.76 -12.33
CA GLY A 50 -24.55 -20.08 -12.03
C GLY A 50 -24.58 -18.62 -12.45
N VAL A 51 -23.62 -17.81 -11.98
CA VAL A 51 -23.57 -16.37 -12.26
C VAL A 51 -22.19 -15.94 -12.75
N ILE A 52 -22.15 -15.09 -13.78
CA ILE A 52 -20.97 -14.37 -14.23
C ILE A 52 -21.19 -12.90 -13.89
N TYR A 53 -20.41 -12.37 -12.95
CA TYR A 53 -20.44 -10.97 -12.56
C TYR A 53 -19.41 -10.19 -13.39
N ALA A 54 -19.89 -9.31 -14.25
CA ALA A 54 -19.07 -8.27 -14.88
C ALA A 54 -19.09 -7.04 -13.99
N GLN A 55 -17.95 -6.67 -13.43
CA GLN A 55 -17.82 -5.61 -12.44
C GLN A 55 -16.50 -4.87 -12.55
N HIS A 56 -16.36 -3.76 -11.83
CA HIS A 56 -15.03 -3.21 -11.57
C HIS A 56 -14.17 -4.29 -10.89
N PRO A 57 -12.91 -4.50 -11.32
CA PRO A 57 -12.03 -5.46 -10.68
C PRO A 57 -11.90 -5.15 -9.19
N ASP A 58 -12.55 -5.96 -8.36
CA ASP A 58 -12.39 -5.96 -6.91
C ASP A 58 -11.40 -7.08 -6.57
N ASP A 59 -10.60 -6.86 -5.53
CA ASP A 59 -9.58 -7.81 -5.07
C ASP A 59 -10.17 -8.89 -4.14
N ILE A 60 -11.49 -8.90 -3.91
CA ILE A 60 -12.20 -9.87 -3.07
C ILE A 60 -13.02 -10.85 -3.92
N VAL A 61 -12.62 -12.12 -3.91
CA VAL A 61 -13.22 -13.21 -4.71
C VAL A 61 -14.22 -14.09 -3.92
N ASP A 62 -14.31 -13.94 -2.59
CA ASP A 62 -15.05 -14.86 -1.69
C ASP A 62 -16.56 -14.56 -1.51
N ARG A 63 -17.25 -14.07 -2.54
CA ARG A 63 -18.63 -13.58 -2.39
C ARG A 63 -19.75 -14.60 -2.67
N CYS A 64 -19.42 -15.82 -3.09
CA CYS A 64 -20.43 -16.78 -3.57
C CYS A 64 -20.59 -18.07 -2.77
N HIS A 65 -19.93 -18.25 -1.62
CA HIS A 65 -20.14 -19.37 -0.67
C HIS A 65 -20.60 -20.71 -1.31
N ALA A 66 -19.71 -21.34 -2.08
CA ALA A 66 -19.92 -22.62 -2.81
C ALA A 66 -20.96 -22.62 -3.96
N PHE A 67 -21.59 -21.50 -4.29
CA PHE A 67 -22.41 -21.34 -5.49
C PHE A 67 -21.53 -21.12 -6.74
N PRO A 68 -21.87 -21.68 -7.92
CA PRO A 68 -21.07 -21.49 -9.14
C PRO A 68 -21.08 -20.05 -9.62
N CYS A 69 -19.98 -19.32 -9.38
CA CYS A 69 -19.85 -17.95 -9.85
C CYS A 69 -18.46 -17.62 -10.39
N ILE A 70 -18.40 -16.64 -11.29
CA ILE A 70 -17.15 -16.10 -11.86
C ILE A 70 -17.23 -14.58 -11.85
N TYR A 71 -16.17 -13.92 -11.38
CA TYR A 71 -15.99 -12.48 -11.48
C TYR A 71 -15.14 -12.12 -12.69
N THR A 72 -15.53 -11.07 -13.41
CA THR A 72 -14.80 -10.58 -14.57
C THR A 72 -14.86 -9.06 -14.66
N ASP A 73 -13.92 -8.46 -15.40
CA ASP A 73 -14.01 -7.06 -15.76
C ASP A 73 -15.14 -6.78 -16.77
N TYR A 74 -15.48 -5.50 -16.91
CA TYR A 74 -16.53 -5.05 -17.83
C TYR A 74 -16.20 -5.26 -19.32
N ASP A 75 -14.92 -5.34 -19.69
CA ASP A 75 -14.50 -5.56 -21.07
C ASP A 75 -14.87 -6.98 -21.49
N LEU A 76 -14.44 -7.98 -20.72
CA LEU A 76 -14.82 -9.37 -20.96
C LEU A 76 -16.34 -9.58 -20.73
N GLY A 77 -16.94 -8.88 -19.77
CA GLY A 77 -18.39 -8.86 -19.61
C GLY A 77 -19.12 -8.41 -20.87
N THR A 78 -18.64 -7.35 -21.51
CA THR A 78 -19.19 -6.82 -22.77
C THR A 78 -19.04 -7.82 -23.91
N ASP A 79 -17.89 -8.50 -24.00
CA ASP A 79 -17.68 -9.55 -24.99
C ASP A 79 -18.65 -10.72 -24.80
N ILE A 80 -18.89 -11.15 -23.55
CA ILE A 80 -19.87 -12.19 -23.23
C ILE A 80 -21.29 -11.72 -23.59
N LEU A 81 -21.64 -10.46 -23.30
CA LEU A 81 -22.94 -9.89 -23.70
C LEU A 81 -23.13 -9.89 -25.21
N GLN A 82 -22.09 -9.55 -25.97
CA GLN A 82 -22.11 -9.60 -27.43
C GLN A 82 -22.30 -11.04 -27.92
N TYR A 83 -21.62 -12.02 -27.33
CA TYR A 83 -21.82 -13.44 -27.62
C TYR A 83 -23.28 -13.88 -27.40
N ILE A 84 -23.88 -13.49 -26.26
CA ILE A 84 -25.29 -13.78 -25.95
C ILE A 84 -26.22 -13.22 -27.02
N ARG A 85 -26.00 -11.97 -27.46
CA ARG A 85 -26.89 -11.26 -28.40
C ARG A 85 -26.77 -11.76 -29.85
N THR A 86 -25.62 -12.31 -30.22
CA THR A 86 -25.34 -12.71 -31.62
C THR A 86 -25.52 -14.22 -31.87
N THR A 87 -25.76 -15.01 -30.82
CA THR A 87 -25.89 -16.46 -30.90
C THR A 87 -27.34 -16.88 -30.63
N ARG A 88 -27.90 -17.80 -31.44
CA ARG A 88 -29.29 -18.26 -31.28
C ARG A 88 -29.56 -19.03 -29.99
N SER A 89 -28.56 -19.78 -29.50
CA SER A 89 -28.65 -20.61 -28.30
C SER A 89 -27.31 -20.58 -27.56
N PRO A 90 -27.00 -19.46 -26.89
CA PRO A 90 -25.73 -19.30 -26.19
C PRO A 90 -25.66 -20.25 -25.00
N THR A 91 -24.47 -20.80 -24.75
CA THR A 91 -24.20 -21.72 -23.63
C THR A 91 -22.91 -21.31 -22.94
N ALA A 92 -22.76 -21.69 -21.68
CA ALA A 92 -21.55 -21.47 -20.91
C ALA A 92 -21.22 -22.70 -20.07
N ARG A 93 -19.97 -22.76 -19.64
CA ARG A 93 -19.45 -23.81 -18.78
C ARG A 93 -18.62 -23.20 -17.67
N ILE A 94 -18.91 -23.58 -16.42
CA ILE A 94 -18.14 -23.19 -15.24
C ILE A 94 -17.58 -24.46 -14.63
N SER A 95 -16.26 -24.62 -14.70
CA SER A 95 -15.52 -25.71 -14.07
C SER A 95 -15.01 -25.28 -12.69
N ALA A 96 -14.51 -26.24 -11.91
CA ALA A 96 -13.80 -25.95 -10.68
C ALA A 96 -12.63 -24.98 -10.92
N ALA A 97 -12.42 -24.07 -9.98
CA ALA A 97 -11.34 -23.09 -9.99
C ALA A 97 -9.98 -23.80 -9.94
N THR A 98 -9.03 -23.23 -10.68
CA THR A 98 -7.65 -23.71 -10.70
C THR A 98 -6.73 -22.55 -10.39
N THR A 99 -5.71 -22.80 -9.58
CA THR A 99 -4.67 -21.80 -9.32
C THR A 99 -3.74 -21.73 -10.52
N LEU A 100 -3.77 -20.59 -11.20
CA LEU A 100 -2.77 -20.30 -12.22
C LEU A 100 -1.47 -19.88 -11.52
N THR A 101 -0.42 -20.67 -11.70
CA THR A 101 0.91 -20.36 -11.18
C THR A 101 1.78 -19.81 -12.31
N GLY A 102 2.58 -18.78 -12.02
CA GLY A 102 3.45 -18.12 -13.00
C GLY A 102 2.93 -16.76 -13.47
N LEU A 103 3.37 -16.35 -14.67
CA LEU A 103 3.06 -15.02 -15.22
C LEU A 103 1.79 -15.04 -16.09
N PRO A 104 1.05 -13.91 -16.14
CA PRO A 104 1.35 -12.66 -15.44
C PRO A 104 0.81 -12.65 -14.00
N ALA A 105 1.72 -12.62 -13.02
CA ALA A 105 1.40 -12.30 -11.63
C ALA A 105 1.30 -10.77 -11.52
N THR A 106 0.09 -10.25 -11.39
CA THR A 106 -0.15 -8.81 -11.26
C THR A 106 0.21 -8.35 -9.83
N THR A 107 1.02 -7.31 -9.73
CA THR A 107 1.30 -6.63 -8.45
C THR A 107 0.52 -5.32 -8.43
N LYS A 108 -0.46 -5.24 -7.54
CA LYS A 108 -1.37 -4.12 -7.40
C LYS A 108 -1.68 -3.82 -5.94
N VAL A 109 -2.05 -2.58 -5.64
CA VAL A 109 -2.55 -2.18 -4.32
C VAL A 109 -4.06 -2.36 -4.32
N ALA A 110 -4.54 -3.21 -3.41
CA ALA A 110 -5.94 -3.63 -3.37
C ALA A 110 -6.91 -2.46 -3.13
N GLU A 111 -8.08 -2.49 -3.74
CA GLU A 111 -9.10 -1.44 -3.65
C GLU A 111 -9.47 -1.12 -2.19
N PHE A 112 -9.68 -2.15 -1.37
CA PHE A 112 -10.02 -1.99 0.05
C PHE A 112 -8.88 -1.42 0.92
N SER A 113 -7.64 -1.40 0.40
CA SER A 113 -6.49 -0.88 1.17
C SER A 113 -6.69 0.61 1.43
N SER A 114 -6.70 1.00 2.71
CA SER A 114 -6.86 2.40 3.09
C SER A 114 -5.72 3.27 2.58
N ARG A 115 -6.04 4.44 2.04
CA ARG A 115 -5.09 5.36 1.41
C ARG A 115 -4.74 6.52 2.32
N GLY A 116 -3.55 7.08 2.14
CA GLY A 116 -3.16 8.37 2.72
C GLY A 116 -3.89 9.55 2.06
N PRO A 117 -3.60 10.79 2.51
CA PRO A 117 -2.64 11.14 3.55
C PRO A 117 -3.17 10.86 4.97
N ASN A 118 -2.27 10.88 5.96
CA ASN A 118 -2.63 10.79 7.36
C ASN A 118 -3.45 12.02 7.80
N SER A 119 -4.74 11.84 8.07
CA SER A 119 -5.65 12.91 8.49
C SER A 119 -5.29 13.52 9.86
N VAL A 120 -4.73 12.72 10.77
CA VAL A 120 -4.33 13.16 12.11
C VAL A 120 -3.07 14.00 12.03
N SER A 121 -2.07 13.57 11.26
CA SER A 121 -0.77 14.23 11.13
C SER A 121 -0.29 14.22 9.67
N PRO A 122 -0.75 15.18 8.83
CA PRO A 122 -0.48 15.17 7.38
C PRO A 122 0.99 15.23 6.98
N ALA A 123 1.89 15.67 7.87
CA ALA A 123 3.34 15.65 7.65
C ALA A 123 3.98 14.26 7.86
N ILE A 124 3.23 13.26 8.31
CA ILE A 124 3.66 11.87 8.48
C ILE A 124 2.99 11.03 7.41
N LEU A 125 3.79 10.47 6.51
CA LEU A 125 3.31 9.62 5.44
C LEU A 125 2.63 8.35 5.99
N LYS A 126 1.50 7.96 5.39
CA LYS A 126 0.82 6.68 5.60
C LYS A 126 0.18 6.20 4.29
N PRO A 127 0.10 4.87 4.05
CA PRO A 127 0.68 3.79 4.85
C PRO A 127 2.23 3.80 4.81
N ASP A 128 2.90 2.99 5.63
CA ASP A 128 4.38 2.94 5.63
C ASP A 128 4.93 2.00 4.56
N ILE A 129 4.29 0.85 4.37
CA ILE A 129 4.74 -0.25 3.51
C ILE A 129 3.54 -1.06 3.04
N ALA A 130 3.62 -1.65 1.86
CA ALA A 130 2.68 -2.66 1.36
C ALA A 130 3.27 -4.08 1.49
N ALA A 131 2.40 -5.06 1.70
CA ALA A 131 2.75 -6.47 1.73
C ALA A 131 1.59 -7.32 1.17
N PRO A 132 1.83 -8.57 0.76
CA PRO A 132 0.78 -9.47 0.31
C PRO A 132 -0.35 -9.59 1.35
N GLY A 133 -1.58 -9.32 0.93
CA GLY A 133 -2.76 -9.35 1.79
C GLY A 133 -4.05 -9.69 1.06
N VAL A 134 -3.97 -10.20 -0.16
CA VAL A 134 -5.14 -10.63 -0.94
C VAL A 134 -5.03 -12.13 -1.18
N SER A 135 -6.12 -12.85 -0.96
CA SER A 135 -6.21 -14.31 -1.13
C SER A 135 -5.07 -15.06 -0.44
N ILE A 136 -4.81 -14.71 0.82
CA ILE A 136 -3.77 -15.35 1.63
C ILE A 136 -4.35 -16.63 2.22
N LEU A 137 -3.73 -17.76 1.89
CA LEU A 137 -4.06 -19.06 2.48
C LEU A 137 -3.53 -19.11 3.90
N ALA A 138 -4.42 -19.29 4.87
CA ALA A 138 -4.08 -19.38 6.27
C ALA A 138 -4.93 -20.43 6.99
N ALA A 139 -4.52 -20.79 8.20
CA ALA A 139 -5.29 -21.69 9.06
C ALA A 139 -6.57 -20.96 9.52
N LEU A 140 -7.69 -21.68 9.45
CA LEU A 140 -8.98 -21.28 10.01
C LEU A 140 -9.35 -22.22 11.15
N SER A 141 -10.34 -21.80 11.95
CA SER A 141 -10.94 -22.67 12.96
C SER A 141 -11.47 -23.94 12.29
N PRO A 142 -11.30 -25.14 12.87
CA PRO A 142 -11.97 -26.36 12.40
C PRO A 142 -13.50 -26.27 12.40
N PHE A 143 -14.06 -25.27 13.09
CA PHE A 143 -15.49 -24.97 13.14
C PHE A 143 -15.91 -23.89 12.13
N ASP A 144 -14.98 -23.33 11.37
CA ASP A 144 -15.30 -22.36 10.34
C ASP A 144 -15.97 -23.08 9.16
N PRO A 145 -17.24 -22.76 8.83
CA PRO A 145 -17.95 -23.43 7.75
C PRO A 145 -17.34 -23.16 6.37
N ASN A 146 -16.52 -22.12 6.23
CA ASN A 146 -15.81 -21.78 5.00
C ASN A 146 -14.40 -22.41 4.94
N GLY A 147 -13.97 -23.09 6.02
CA GLY A 147 -12.68 -23.77 6.08
C GLY A 147 -12.70 -25.11 5.35
N HIS A 148 -11.69 -25.36 4.53
CA HIS A 148 -11.39 -26.67 3.96
C HIS A 148 -10.18 -27.27 4.67
N ASP A 149 -10.39 -28.39 5.37
CA ASP A 149 -9.36 -29.08 6.16
C ASP A 149 -8.62 -28.16 7.16
N GLY A 150 -9.33 -27.16 7.71
CA GLY A 150 -8.78 -26.19 8.65
C GLY A 150 -8.01 -25.05 7.99
N PHE A 151 -8.15 -24.84 6.68
CA PHE A 151 -7.54 -23.72 5.94
C PHE A 151 -8.58 -22.95 5.13
N GLY A 152 -8.29 -21.70 4.83
CA GLY A 152 -9.08 -20.88 3.92
C GLY A 152 -8.28 -19.71 3.36
N LEU A 153 -8.84 -19.07 2.34
CA LEU A 153 -8.28 -17.88 1.71
C LEU A 153 -8.97 -16.66 2.29
N ASP A 154 -8.20 -15.69 2.77
CA ASP A 154 -8.74 -14.43 3.28
C ASP A 154 -7.98 -13.22 2.71
N SER A 155 -8.63 -12.07 2.68
CA SER A 155 -8.10 -10.84 2.10
C SER A 155 -8.30 -9.67 3.06
N GLY A 156 -7.24 -8.89 3.27
CA GLY A 156 -7.27 -7.73 4.11
C GLY A 156 -5.88 -7.22 4.44
N THR A 157 -5.80 -5.96 4.87
CA THR A 157 -4.60 -5.44 5.54
C THR A 157 -4.31 -6.19 6.84
N SER A 158 -5.34 -6.83 7.43
CA SER A 158 -5.22 -7.81 8.51
C SER A 158 -4.35 -9.02 8.13
N MET A 159 -4.28 -9.40 6.85
CA MET A 159 -3.43 -10.49 6.35
C MET A 159 -2.05 -9.98 5.96
N ALA A 160 -1.93 -8.75 5.48
CA ALA A 160 -0.64 -8.10 5.23
C ALA A 160 0.17 -7.83 6.52
N THR A 161 -0.52 -7.51 7.62
CA THR A 161 0.09 -7.21 8.92
C THR A 161 0.94 -8.36 9.49
N PRO A 162 0.46 -9.61 9.58
CA PRO A 162 1.26 -10.74 10.06
C PRO A 162 2.41 -11.10 9.11
N VAL A 163 2.28 -10.86 7.79
CA VAL A 163 3.41 -11.02 6.84
C VAL A 163 4.56 -10.08 7.23
N VAL A 164 4.27 -8.79 7.41
CA VAL A 164 5.29 -7.82 7.87
C VAL A 164 5.82 -8.19 9.25
N SER A 165 4.97 -8.66 10.15
CA SER A 165 5.36 -9.05 11.51
C SER A 165 6.33 -10.24 11.51
N GLY A 166 6.10 -11.24 10.66
CA GLY A 166 7.01 -12.37 10.47
C GLY A 166 8.36 -11.94 9.90
N ILE A 167 8.36 -11.02 8.93
CA ILE A 167 9.60 -10.44 8.38
C ILE A 167 10.38 -9.72 9.49
N ILE A 168 9.71 -8.91 10.31
CA ILE A 168 10.35 -8.21 11.44
C ILE A 168 10.93 -9.20 12.44
N ALA A 169 10.25 -10.32 12.74
CA ALA A 169 10.77 -11.35 13.63
C ALA A 169 12.08 -11.96 13.12
N LEU A 170 12.16 -12.24 11.81
CA LEU A 170 13.38 -12.74 11.17
C LEU A 170 14.49 -11.67 11.19
N LEU A 171 14.17 -10.43 10.84
CA LEU A 171 15.13 -9.32 10.90
C LEU A 171 15.65 -9.09 12.31
N LYS A 172 14.81 -9.26 13.34
CA LYS A 172 15.24 -9.16 14.74
C LYS A 172 16.19 -10.27 15.16
N SER A 173 16.10 -11.46 14.54
CA SER A 173 17.08 -12.52 14.75
C SER A 173 18.44 -12.17 14.14
N LEU A 174 18.46 -11.42 13.03
CA LEU A 174 19.69 -10.98 12.36
C LEU A 174 20.29 -9.72 13.00
N HIS A 175 19.44 -8.84 13.50
CA HIS A 175 19.80 -7.54 14.08
C HIS A 175 19.17 -7.34 15.46
N PRO A 176 19.62 -8.05 16.51
CA PRO A 176 18.98 -8.04 17.83
C PRO A 176 18.90 -6.65 18.48
N ASP A 177 19.89 -5.80 18.17
CA ASP A 177 20.09 -4.48 18.79
C ASP A 177 19.36 -3.34 18.08
N TRP A 178 18.71 -3.60 16.93
CA TRP A 178 17.98 -2.57 16.22
C TRP A 178 16.74 -2.10 16.99
N SER A 179 16.51 -0.79 16.94
CA SER A 179 15.29 -0.20 17.46
C SER A 179 14.08 -0.56 16.57
N PRO A 180 12.85 -0.43 17.08
CA PRO A 180 11.64 -0.52 16.24
C PRO A 180 11.65 0.46 15.05
N ALA A 181 12.23 1.65 15.21
CA ALA A 181 12.34 2.64 14.15
C ALA A 181 13.37 2.23 13.09
N ALA A 182 14.49 1.62 13.50
CA ALA A 182 15.48 1.07 12.58
C ALA A 182 14.88 -0.05 11.71
N PHE A 183 14.09 -0.97 12.28
CA PHE A 183 13.38 -1.97 11.50
C PHE A 183 12.38 -1.35 10.51
N ARG A 184 11.56 -0.39 10.97
CA ARG A 184 10.66 0.35 10.08
C ARG A 184 11.43 1.02 8.94
N SER A 185 12.54 1.66 9.25
CA SER A 185 13.38 2.30 8.24
C SER A 185 13.87 1.28 7.22
N ALA A 186 14.44 0.16 7.66
CA ALA A 186 14.98 -0.86 6.77
C ALA A 186 13.93 -1.40 5.80
N LEU A 187 12.70 -1.65 6.27
CA LEU A 187 11.59 -2.06 5.40
C LEU A 187 11.24 -0.99 4.37
N VAL A 188 11.08 0.26 4.80
CA VAL A 188 10.62 1.37 3.93
C VAL A 188 11.68 1.72 2.90
N THR A 189 12.96 1.80 3.29
CA THR A 189 14.03 2.29 2.41
C THR A 189 14.48 1.31 1.35
N THR A 190 14.15 0.02 1.53
CA THR A 190 14.58 -1.08 0.65
C THR A 190 13.44 -1.70 -0.16
N ALA A 191 12.22 -1.20 0.02
CA ALA A 191 11.01 -1.69 -0.63
C ALA A 191 11.07 -1.58 -2.16
N TRP A 192 10.39 -2.50 -2.83
CA TRP A 192 10.18 -2.41 -4.27
C TRP A 192 9.10 -1.38 -4.60
N ARG A 193 9.40 -0.46 -5.52
CA ARG A 193 8.44 0.55 -6.02
C ARG A 193 7.83 0.18 -7.38
N THR A 194 8.30 -0.93 -7.93
CA THR A 194 7.76 -1.64 -9.08
C THR A 194 7.41 -3.05 -8.61
N SER A 195 6.69 -3.83 -9.41
CA SER A 195 6.59 -5.26 -9.18
C SER A 195 8.00 -5.89 -9.14
N PRO A 196 8.14 -7.10 -8.58
CA PRO A 196 9.36 -7.88 -8.69
C PRO A 196 9.80 -8.16 -10.14
N SER A 197 8.88 -8.07 -11.12
CA SER A 197 9.19 -8.17 -12.56
C SER A 197 9.61 -6.85 -13.20
N GLY A 198 9.64 -5.74 -12.45
CA GLY A 198 10.01 -4.42 -12.95
C GLY A 198 8.85 -3.58 -13.51
N GLU A 199 7.62 -4.12 -13.48
CA GLU A 199 6.43 -3.42 -13.98
C GLU A 199 5.92 -2.36 -12.99
N PRO A 200 5.26 -1.29 -13.45
CA PRO A 200 4.60 -0.33 -12.56
C PRO A 200 3.55 -1.01 -11.68
N ILE A 201 3.48 -0.60 -10.41
CA ILE A 201 2.40 -1.02 -9.51
C ILE A 201 1.22 -0.07 -9.72
N PHE A 202 0.03 -0.64 -9.91
CA PHE A 202 -1.22 0.12 -9.99
C PHE A 202 -2.00 0.03 -8.68
N ALA A 203 -2.75 1.08 -8.39
CA ALA A 203 -3.73 1.14 -7.32
C ALA A 203 -5.11 0.87 -7.92
N GLU A 204 -5.79 -0.16 -7.41
CA GLU A 204 -7.19 -0.44 -7.73
C GLU A 204 -8.12 0.55 -6.99
N GLY A 205 -9.32 0.70 -7.52
CA GLY A 205 -10.35 1.64 -7.10
C GLY A 205 -11.19 2.07 -8.29
N SER A 206 -12.15 2.99 -8.08
CA SER A 206 -13.08 3.43 -9.14
C SER A 206 -12.39 3.88 -10.43
N ASN A 207 -11.19 4.46 -10.31
CA ASN A 207 -10.30 4.67 -11.44
C ASN A 207 -8.92 4.10 -11.11
N LYS A 208 -8.46 3.13 -11.92
CA LYS A 208 -7.09 2.61 -11.82
C LYS A 208 -6.10 3.73 -12.06
N LYS A 209 -5.10 3.85 -11.19
CA LYS A 209 -4.01 4.82 -11.34
C LYS A 209 -2.68 4.16 -11.01
N LEU A 210 -1.58 4.80 -11.43
CA LEU A 210 -0.27 4.45 -10.91
C LEU A 210 -0.27 4.62 -9.40
N ALA A 211 0.22 3.61 -8.69
CA ALA A 211 0.30 3.66 -7.25
C ALA A 211 1.41 4.63 -6.83
N ASP A 212 1.07 5.49 -5.87
CA ASP A 212 1.91 6.51 -5.31
C ASP A 212 2.19 6.21 -3.81
N PRO A 213 3.06 6.98 -3.15
CA PRO A 213 3.37 6.75 -1.74
C PRO A 213 2.18 6.75 -0.77
N PHE A 214 1.03 7.38 -1.10
CA PHE A 214 -0.17 7.27 -0.27
C PHE A 214 -0.95 5.97 -0.49
N ASP A 215 -0.55 5.15 -1.46
CA ASP A 215 -1.09 3.82 -1.70
C ASP A 215 -0.28 2.72 -1.01
N TYR A 216 1.07 2.78 -1.10
CA TYR A 216 1.96 1.70 -0.64
C TYR A 216 3.09 2.16 0.30
N GLY A 217 3.17 3.45 0.65
CA GLY A 217 4.27 3.98 1.46
C GLY A 217 5.62 3.96 0.74
N GLY A 218 6.59 3.22 1.30
CA GLY A 218 7.87 2.95 0.66
C GLY A 218 7.78 2.04 -0.56
N GLY A 219 6.73 1.21 -0.65
CA GLY A 219 6.55 0.23 -1.72
C GLY A 219 6.13 -1.15 -1.19
N LEU A 220 6.29 -2.18 -2.01
CA LEU A 220 6.12 -3.58 -1.62
C LEU A 220 7.34 -4.06 -0.83
N VAL A 221 7.10 -4.69 0.33
CA VAL A 221 8.15 -5.18 1.22
C VAL A 221 9.15 -6.10 0.51
N ASN A 222 10.45 -5.86 0.74
CA ASN A 222 11.55 -6.70 0.25
C ASN A 222 12.39 -7.20 1.44
N PRO A 223 12.10 -8.41 1.98
CA PRO A 223 12.79 -8.93 3.16
C PRO A 223 14.30 -9.08 2.97
N GLN A 224 14.73 -9.47 1.76
CA GLN A 224 16.13 -9.73 1.47
C GLN A 224 16.97 -8.46 1.52
N ARG A 225 16.49 -7.36 0.90
CA ARG A 225 17.20 -6.08 0.96
C ARG A 225 17.08 -5.41 2.33
N ALA A 226 15.96 -5.61 3.04
CA ALA A 226 15.79 -5.08 4.40
C ALA A 226 16.75 -5.73 5.43
N ALA A 227 17.30 -6.91 5.14
CA ALA A 227 18.30 -7.56 5.98
C ALA A 227 19.67 -6.87 5.95
N ASP A 228 19.97 -6.10 4.91
CA ASP A 228 21.20 -5.29 4.82
C ASP A 228 20.89 -3.96 4.12
N PRO A 229 20.29 -3.00 4.84
CA PRO A 229 19.79 -1.76 4.25
C PRO A 229 20.90 -0.71 4.06
N GLY A 230 22.11 -0.93 4.57
CA GLY A 230 23.20 0.06 4.59
C GLY A 230 22.99 1.19 5.62
N LEU A 231 21.93 2.00 5.46
CA LEU A 231 21.57 3.08 6.39
C LEU A 231 20.14 2.94 6.91
N VAL A 232 19.92 3.43 8.14
CA VAL A 232 18.58 3.54 8.74
C VAL A 232 18.30 4.94 9.29
N TYR A 233 17.05 5.38 9.17
CA TYR A 233 16.48 6.55 9.83
C TYR A 233 15.97 6.13 11.20
N ASP A 234 16.88 6.11 12.17
CA ASP A 234 16.56 5.68 13.54
C ASP A 234 15.90 6.80 14.35
N MET A 235 15.08 6.41 15.33
CA MET A 235 14.36 7.32 16.22
C MET A 235 14.23 6.72 17.62
N GLY A 236 14.35 7.59 18.63
CA GLY A 236 14.16 7.26 20.04
C GLY A 236 12.89 7.85 20.64
N ILE A 237 12.71 7.64 21.95
CA ILE A 237 11.58 8.18 22.71
C ILE A 237 11.52 9.72 22.63
N GLU A 238 12.67 10.39 22.61
CA GLU A 238 12.75 11.86 22.50
C GLU A 238 12.16 12.39 21.18
N ASP A 239 12.28 11.65 20.08
CA ASP A 239 11.65 12.03 18.81
C ASP A 239 10.12 11.97 18.89
N TYR A 240 9.56 10.99 19.60
CA TYR A 240 8.12 10.90 19.83
C TYR A 240 7.62 11.97 20.81
N ILE A 241 8.45 12.39 21.78
CA ILE A 241 8.17 13.57 22.60
C ILE A 241 8.12 14.82 21.72
N ASN A 242 9.12 15.00 20.85
CA ASN A 242 9.18 16.12 19.92
C ASN A 242 7.96 16.13 18.99
N TYR A 243 7.52 14.97 18.51
CA TYR A 243 6.25 14.82 17.79
C TYR A 243 5.07 15.40 18.59
N MET A 244 4.87 14.91 19.82
CA MET A 244 3.75 15.35 20.66
C MET A 244 3.82 16.86 20.94
N CYS A 245 5.02 17.39 21.21
CA CYS A 245 5.22 18.82 21.42
C CYS A 245 4.88 19.65 20.17
N SER A 246 5.27 19.18 18.98
CA SER A 246 4.96 19.84 17.70
C SER A 246 3.45 19.85 17.40
N LYS A 247 2.72 18.84 17.89
CA LYS A 247 1.26 18.73 17.78
C LYS A 247 0.48 19.58 18.79
N GLY A 248 1.17 20.20 19.75
CA GLY A 248 0.55 21.06 20.76
C GLY A 248 0.09 20.34 22.02
N TYR A 249 0.46 19.07 22.24
CA TYR A 249 0.26 18.43 23.53
C TYR A 249 1.08 19.14 24.61
N ASN A 250 0.50 19.31 25.80
CA ASN A 250 1.16 19.97 26.93
C ASN A 250 2.01 18.99 27.76
N ASP A 251 2.94 19.54 28.54
CA ASP A 251 3.87 18.80 29.39
C ASP A 251 3.17 17.79 30.32
N SER A 252 2.01 18.14 30.87
CA SER A 252 1.26 17.27 31.79
C SER A 252 0.65 16.05 31.07
N SER A 253 0.13 16.23 29.87
CA SER A 253 -0.40 15.12 29.05
C SER A 253 0.70 14.16 28.63
N ILE A 254 1.84 14.70 28.18
CA ILE A 254 3.00 13.90 27.79
C ILE A 254 3.55 13.15 29.01
N SER A 255 3.70 13.83 30.14
CA SER A 255 4.19 13.21 31.38
C SER A 255 3.29 12.07 31.86
N ARG A 256 1.97 12.20 31.69
CA ARG A 256 1.01 11.15 32.05
C ARG A 256 1.14 9.91 31.17
N VAL A 257 1.33 10.07 29.86
CA VAL A 257 1.52 8.94 28.93
C VAL A 257 2.84 8.22 29.20
N LEU A 258 3.90 8.96 29.50
CA LEU A 258 5.23 8.37 29.73
C LEU A 258 5.46 7.87 31.16
N GLY A 259 4.59 8.23 32.11
CA GLY A 259 4.79 7.95 33.54
C GLY A 259 5.98 8.68 34.17
N LYS A 260 6.62 9.61 33.45
CA LYS A 260 7.77 10.40 33.91
C LYS A 260 7.58 11.88 33.58
N LYS A 261 8.04 12.76 34.47
CA LYS A 261 7.98 14.22 34.25
C LYS A 261 8.79 14.57 33.01
N THR A 262 8.12 15.12 32.00
CA THR A 262 8.67 15.44 30.68
C THR A 262 8.28 16.87 30.32
N LYS A 263 9.21 17.60 29.72
CA LYS A 263 8.98 18.98 29.26
C LYS A 263 9.27 19.09 27.78
N CYS A 264 8.43 19.84 27.07
CA CYS A 264 8.69 20.17 25.68
C CYS A 264 9.91 21.09 25.53
N PRO A 265 10.75 20.88 24.50
CA PRO A 265 11.83 21.80 24.18
C PRO A 265 11.33 23.20 23.84
N THR A 266 12.15 24.20 24.13
CA THR A 266 11.99 25.59 23.66
C THR A 266 13.22 25.98 22.84
N PRO A 267 13.09 26.37 21.56
CA PRO A 267 11.85 26.51 20.79
C PRO A 267 11.17 25.16 20.53
N LYS A 268 9.86 25.20 20.21
CA LYS A 268 9.10 24.00 19.89
C LYS A 268 9.67 23.32 18.64
N PRO A 269 9.82 21.98 18.65
CA PRO A 269 10.31 21.25 17.49
C PRO A 269 9.32 21.30 16.33
N SER A 270 9.85 21.26 15.11
CA SER A 270 9.04 21.13 13.90
C SER A 270 8.63 19.68 13.68
N ILE A 271 7.37 19.45 13.32
CA ILE A 271 6.89 18.13 12.87
C ILE A 271 7.68 17.62 11.66
N LEU A 272 8.18 18.53 10.82
CA LEU A 272 8.93 18.18 9.62
C LEU A 272 10.31 17.61 9.93
N ASP A 273 10.85 17.83 11.12
CA ASP A 273 12.18 17.35 11.55
C ASP A 273 12.13 15.96 12.19
N MET A 274 10.95 15.34 12.30
CA MET A 274 10.86 13.94 12.72
C MET A 274 11.69 13.05 11.79
N ASN A 275 12.56 12.21 12.35
CA ASN A 275 13.51 11.42 11.59
C ASN A 275 12.90 10.16 10.93
N LEU A 276 11.83 10.36 10.18
CA LEU A 276 11.09 9.30 9.48
C LEU A 276 11.76 8.94 8.15
N PRO A 277 11.63 7.68 7.68
CA PRO A 277 12.08 7.25 6.35
C PRO A 277 11.13 7.73 5.23
N SER A 278 10.65 8.97 5.34
CA SER A 278 9.80 9.67 4.36
C SER A 278 9.83 11.17 4.62
N ILE A 279 9.52 11.96 3.59
CA ILE A 279 9.33 13.41 3.71
C ILE A 279 7.96 13.76 3.16
N THR A 280 7.06 14.24 4.02
CA THR A 280 5.78 14.79 3.60
C THR A 280 5.66 16.24 4.03
N ILE A 281 5.50 17.15 3.07
CA ILE A 281 5.34 18.59 3.30
C ILE A 281 3.92 18.97 2.86
N PRO A 282 2.95 19.03 3.77
CA PRO A 282 1.54 19.19 3.41
C PRO A 282 1.17 20.61 2.96
N ASN A 283 1.91 21.62 3.41
CA ASN A 283 1.58 23.03 3.18
C ASN A 283 2.85 23.85 2.93
N ILE A 284 3.45 23.75 1.74
CA ILE A 284 4.56 24.62 1.36
C ILE A 284 4.04 25.92 0.74
N GLU A 285 4.43 27.08 1.29
CA GLU A 285 4.08 28.40 0.73
C GLU A 285 5.16 28.92 -0.23
N LYS A 286 6.44 28.87 0.18
CA LYS A 286 7.59 29.33 -0.63
C LYS A 286 8.71 28.31 -0.59
N GLU A 287 9.33 28.18 0.58
CA GLU A 287 10.37 27.20 0.85
C GLU A 287 10.30 26.74 2.30
N VAL A 288 10.80 25.53 2.54
CA VAL A 288 11.01 24.98 3.88
C VAL A 288 12.30 24.18 3.89
N THR A 289 13.00 24.20 5.02
CA THR A 289 14.16 23.35 5.25
C THR A 289 13.86 22.45 6.44
N LEU A 290 14.17 21.17 6.30
CA LEU A 290 14.02 20.16 7.34
C LEU A 290 15.33 19.39 7.53
N THR A 291 15.46 18.73 8.66
CA THR A 291 16.64 17.94 9.03
C THR A 291 16.29 16.46 9.12
N ARG A 292 17.23 15.62 8.70
CA ARG A 292 17.20 14.17 8.90
C ARG A 292 18.57 13.72 9.40
N SER A 293 18.57 12.57 10.06
CA SER A 293 19.77 11.86 10.47
C SER A 293 19.69 10.42 10.00
N VAL A 294 20.82 9.86 9.59
CA VAL A 294 20.93 8.46 9.21
C VAL A 294 22.04 7.81 10.01
N THR A 295 21.77 6.59 10.44
CA THR A 295 22.72 5.72 11.14
C THR A 295 23.22 4.68 10.16
N ASN A 296 24.54 4.56 10.01
CA ASN A 296 25.17 3.50 9.23
C ASN A 296 25.08 2.18 9.99
N VAL A 297 24.44 1.18 9.38
CA VAL A 297 24.32 -0.19 9.89
C VAL A 297 25.06 -1.20 9.00
N GLY A 298 25.71 -0.72 7.93
CA GLY A 298 26.60 -1.48 7.07
C GLY A 298 28.08 -1.25 7.41
N PRO A 299 29.00 -1.42 6.45
CA PRO A 299 30.44 -1.33 6.67
C PRO A 299 30.92 0.04 7.19
N ILE A 300 31.92 0.03 8.10
CA ILE A 300 32.44 1.20 8.87
C ILE A 300 33.26 2.21 8.02
N LYS A 301 33.35 2.03 6.70
CA LYS A 301 34.01 2.95 5.76
C LYS A 301 33.21 3.07 4.47
N SER A 302 32.10 3.79 4.53
CA SER A 302 31.15 3.92 3.43
C SER A 302 30.93 5.38 3.06
N VAL A 303 30.69 5.62 1.76
CA VAL A 303 30.44 6.95 1.20
C VAL A 303 29.15 6.89 0.42
N TYR A 304 28.16 7.62 0.87
CA TYR A 304 26.85 7.69 0.21
C TYR A 304 26.70 9.03 -0.51
N LYS A 305 26.23 8.99 -1.76
CA LYS A 305 25.87 10.17 -2.54
C LYS A 305 24.36 10.30 -2.64
N ALA A 306 23.87 11.52 -2.57
CA ALA A 306 22.45 11.78 -2.72
C ALA A 306 22.02 11.77 -4.19
N VAL A 307 20.90 11.12 -4.47
CA VAL A 307 20.18 11.17 -5.74
C VAL A 307 18.76 11.66 -5.46
N ILE A 308 18.33 12.70 -6.17
CA ILE A 308 17.03 13.36 -5.96
C ILE A 308 16.17 13.20 -7.20
N GLU A 309 14.96 12.69 -7.02
CA GLU A 309 13.86 12.79 -7.98
C GLU A 309 12.90 13.86 -7.44
N SER A 310 12.96 15.06 -8.01
CA SER A 310 12.14 16.17 -7.51
C SER A 310 10.67 15.99 -7.88
N PRO A 311 9.72 16.21 -6.94
CA PRO A 311 8.30 16.28 -7.26
C PRO A 311 8.01 17.38 -8.29
N LEU A 312 6.99 17.18 -9.13
CA LEU A 312 6.63 18.14 -10.18
C LEU A 312 6.40 19.55 -9.60
N GLY A 313 7.12 20.54 -10.13
CA GLY A 313 7.05 21.94 -9.69
C GLY A 313 7.62 22.22 -8.29
N ILE A 314 8.38 21.28 -7.71
CA ILE A 314 9.11 21.44 -6.46
C ILE A 314 10.61 21.26 -6.75
N THR A 315 11.45 22.18 -6.30
CA THR A 315 12.91 22.00 -6.30
C THR A 315 13.34 21.42 -4.96
N LEU A 316 13.92 20.23 -4.96
CA LEU A 316 14.54 19.62 -3.78
C LEU A 316 16.06 19.75 -3.86
N THR A 317 16.68 20.16 -2.76
CA THR A 317 18.13 20.22 -2.59
C THR A 317 18.51 19.62 -1.24
N VAL A 318 19.66 18.98 -1.18
CA VAL A 318 20.17 18.32 0.04
C VAL A 318 21.57 18.82 0.37
N ASN A 319 21.86 18.99 1.66
CA ASN A 319 23.16 19.42 2.14
C ASN A 319 23.57 18.64 3.41
N PRO A 320 24.75 17.99 3.45
CA PRO A 320 25.68 17.82 2.33
C PRO A 320 25.09 16.90 1.22
N THR A 321 25.69 16.90 0.04
CA THR A 321 25.33 15.97 -1.06
C THR A 321 26.03 14.61 -0.95
N THR A 322 26.95 14.47 0.00
CA THR A 322 27.71 13.25 0.27
C THR A 322 27.85 13.04 1.77
N LEU A 323 27.61 11.83 2.24
CA LEU A 323 27.80 11.39 3.62
C LEU A 323 29.00 10.45 3.69
N VAL A 324 29.94 10.73 4.59
CA VAL A 324 31.19 9.97 4.75
C VAL A 324 31.26 9.39 6.15
N PHE A 325 31.01 8.09 6.26
CA PHE A 325 31.11 7.33 7.50
C PHE A 325 32.53 6.77 7.62
N SER A 326 33.39 7.43 8.41
CA SER A 326 34.83 7.10 8.49
C SER A 326 35.25 6.24 9.67
N SER A 327 34.40 6.15 10.71
CA SER A 327 34.66 5.46 11.97
C SER A 327 33.35 5.24 12.75
N GLU A 328 33.39 4.43 13.80
CA GLU A 328 32.25 4.21 14.72
C GLU A 328 31.77 5.52 15.37
N ASP A 329 32.67 6.46 15.69
CA ASP A 329 32.30 7.78 16.23
C ASP A 329 31.50 8.65 15.24
N LYS A 330 31.50 8.30 13.95
CA LYS A 330 30.74 8.96 12.88
C LYS A 330 29.66 8.06 12.30
N LYS A 331 29.10 7.15 13.11
CA LYS A 331 28.03 6.24 12.68
C LYS A 331 26.71 6.94 12.38
N VAL A 332 26.46 8.11 12.99
CA VAL A 332 25.26 8.92 12.75
C VAL A 332 25.66 10.23 12.09
N LEU A 333 25.04 10.53 10.95
CA LEU A 333 25.25 11.79 10.24
C LEU A 333 23.92 12.47 9.93
N SER A 334 23.88 13.78 10.11
CA SER A 334 22.72 14.61 9.79
C SER A 334 22.89 15.33 8.46
N PHE A 335 21.78 15.58 7.79
CA PHE A 335 21.70 16.38 6.58
C PHE A 335 20.41 17.19 6.56
N THR A 336 20.39 18.26 5.78
CA THR A 336 19.21 19.09 5.56
C THR A 336 18.65 18.89 4.17
N VAL A 337 17.34 18.99 4.05
CA VAL A 337 16.62 18.99 2.77
C VAL A 337 15.87 20.31 2.67
N LYS A 338 16.16 21.10 1.65
CA LYS A 338 15.42 22.31 1.30
C LYS A 338 14.48 22.00 0.13
N ALA A 339 13.20 22.25 0.35
CA ALA A 339 12.17 22.21 -0.67
C ALA A 339 11.70 23.62 -1.00
N LYS A 340 11.53 23.92 -2.29
CA LYS A 340 11.00 25.19 -2.79
C LYS A 340 9.93 24.94 -3.85
N THR A 341 8.78 25.58 -3.74
CA THR A 341 7.71 25.44 -4.73
C THR A 341 7.80 26.51 -5.82
N SER A 342 7.57 26.10 -7.08
CA SER A 342 7.34 27.02 -8.20
C SER A 342 5.86 27.17 -8.56
N HIS A 343 4.98 26.44 -7.88
CA HIS A 343 3.54 26.52 -8.11
C HIS A 343 3.01 27.86 -7.63
N LYS A 344 2.10 28.45 -8.42
CA LYS A 344 1.45 29.73 -8.13
C LYS A 344 0.01 29.57 -7.64
N VAL A 345 -0.43 28.33 -7.45
CA VAL A 345 -1.78 27.94 -7.04
C VAL A 345 -1.71 26.84 -5.99
N ASN A 346 -2.81 26.61 -5.28
CA ASN A 346 -2.95 25.44 -4.42
C ASN A 346 -2.95 24.17 -5.27
N THR A 347 -2.21 23.15 -4.86
CA THR A 347 -2.06 21.90 -5.63
C THR A 347 -2.53 20.68 -4.86
N GLY A 348 -2.67 19.55 -5.56
CA GLY A 348 -2.60 18.24 -4.93
C GLY A 348 -1.17 17.93 -4.43
N TYR A 349 -0.95 16.70 -3.97
CA TYR A 349 0.40 16.22 -3.66
C TYR A 349 1.10 15.82 -4.95
N PHE A 350 2.35 16.25 -5.08
CA PHE A 350 3.29 15.71 -6.05
C PHE A 350 4.32 14.86 -5.35
N PHE A 351 4.78 13.81 -6.04
CA PHE A 351 5.64 12.78 -5.49
C PHE A 351 7.00 12.77 -6.15
N GLY A 352 8.01 12.40 -5.36
CA GLY A 352 9.40 12.28 -5.75
C GLY A 352 10.13 11.38 -4.76
N SER A 353 11.45 11.46 -4.74
CA SER A 353 12.25 10.65 -3.83
C SER A 353 13.61 11.27 -3.51
N LEU A 354 14.18 10.84 -2.38
CA LEU A 354 15.58 11.05 -2.03
C LEU A 354 16.21 9.68 -1.81
N THR A 355 17.35 9.43 -2.44
CA THR A 355 18.10 8.18 -2.30
C THR A 355 19.51 8.49 -1.83
N TRP A 356 19.99 7.78 -0.82
CA TRP A 356 21.41 7.68 -0.52
C TRP A 356 21.96 6.39 -1.13
N THR A 357 22.94 6.50 -2.02
CA THR A 357 23.55 5.32 -2.66
C THR A 357 25.06 5.31 -2.49
N ASP A 358 25.61 4.14 -2.17
CA ASP A 358 27.05 3.85 -2.17
C ASP A 358 27.47 2.98 -3.37
N GLY A 359 26.53 2.72 -4.30
CA GLY A 359 26.71 1.82 -5.44
C GLY A 359 26.32 0.37 -5.18
N VAL A 360 26.05 -0.01 -3.91
CA VAL A 360 25.59 -1.34 -3.50
C VAL A 360 24.21 -1.27 -2.85
N HIS A 361 24.05 -0.34 -1.91
CA HIS A 361 22.84 -0.05 -1.17
C HIS A 361 22.16 1.18 -1.78
N ASP A 362 20.84 1.11 -1.95
CA ASP A 362 20.00 2.25 -2.31
C ASP A 362 19.01 2.52 -1.18
N VAL A 363 19.32 3.50 -0.34
CA VAL A 363 18.49 3.89 0.81
C VAL A 363 17.52 4.96 0.35
N LYS A 364 16.33 4.53 -0.08
CA LYS A 364 15.40 5.40 -0.80
C LYS A 364 14.17 5.75 0.03
N ILE A 365 13.90 7.04 0.19
CA ILE A 365 12.69 7.52 0.88
C ILE A 365 11.73 8.23 -0.09
N PRO A 366 10.40 8.03 0.05
CA PRO A 366 9.42 8.79 -0.71
C PRO A 366 9.36 10.25 -0.22
N VAL A 367 9.15 11.16 -1.17
CA VAL A 367 8.91 12.58 -0.92
C VAL A 367 7.55 12.97 -1.47
N SER A 368 6.69 13.59 -0.65
CA SER A 368 5.34 14.02 -1.02
C SER A 368 5.15 15.49 -0.64
N VAL A 369 4.79 16.36 -1.57
CA VAL A 369 4.70 17.81 -1.32
C VAL A 369 3.43 18.40 -1.91
N GLN A 370 2.70 19.17 -1.09
CA GLN A 370 1.52 19.95 -1.50
C GLN A 370 1.80 21.43 -1.29
N THR A 371 1.56 22.25 -2.34
CA THR A 371 1.61 23.70 -2.25
C THR A 371 0.29 24.24 -1.72
N ARG A 372 0.37 25.08 -0.68
CA ARG A 372 -0.77 25.87 -0.20
C ARG A 372 -0.34 27.32 -0.03
N ILE A 373 -1.05 28.22 -0.69
CA ILE A 373 -0.86 29.67 -0.62
C ILE A 373 -2.01 30.23 0.20
N THR A 374 -1.69 30.72 1.40
CA THR A 374 -2.68 31.39 2.24
C THR A 374 -2.81 32.85 1.82
N ILE A 375 -3.97 33.26 1.33
CA ILE A 375 -4.28 34.69 1.17
C ILE A 375 -4.61 35.19 2.59
N LYS A 376 -3.76 36.06 3.15
CA LYS A 376 -4.09 36.77 4.39
C LYS A 376 -5.24 37.73 4.06
N SER A 377 -6.43 37.42 4.56
CA SER A 377 -7.61 38.30 4.54
C SER A 377 -7.42 39.48 5.48
#